data_AF-A0A8S9ZKV0-F1
#
_entry.id   AF-A0A8S9ZKV0-F1
#
_cell.length_a   1.000
_cell.length_b   1.000
_cell.length_c   1.000
_cell.angle_alpha   90.00
_cell.angle_beta   90.00
_cell.angle_gamma   90.00
#
_symmetry.space_group_name_H-M   'P 1'
#
loop_
_entity.id
_entity.type
_entity.pdbx_description
1 polymer ?
#
loop_
_entity_poly.entity_id
_entity_poly.type
_entity_poly.pdbx_seq_one_letter_code
_entity_poly.pdbx_strand_id
1 'polypeptide(L)'
;LIDNFYFIKTFFLTFLHVSNKWKYIYGNCCENKCVKPNNPNGICINGNGFIQIKNNTDIKYINCIGKGYNNVVRIVAEHQFKKPNNSLLSSNYLLFYYEIKLLQQFKQNDWFRIGLENDNNCFIYFDLNKRFIYYRDNNLIMDKYLNIPSSFNYKTNDIIGCGLVYPPLNILNKLPYIFFTLNGKQIVIINEPCFLIKTKKKFFFNRLHFDIKSYKISTTQHTNYTLTSYSL
;
A
#
# COMPACT_ATOMS: atom_id res chain seq x y z
N LEU A 1 51.58 -15.66 5.95
CA LEU A 1 50.22 -16.19 5.76
C LEU A 1 49.32 -15.42 6.70
N ILE A 2 48.58 -14.45 6.19
CA ILE A 2 47.60 -13.69 6.97
C ILE A 2 46.26 -14.36 6.69
N ASP A 3 45.74 -15.07 7.68
CA ASP A 3 44.44 -15.73 7.60
C ASP A 3 43.35 -14.65 7.64
N ASN A 4 42.83 -14.32 6.47
CA ASN A 4 41.63 -13.51 6.32
C ASN A 4 40.41 -14.33 6.74
N PHE A 5 40.07 -14.29 8.03
CA PHE A 5 38.78 -14.78 8.53
C PHE A 5 37.67 -13.83 8.08
N TYR A 6 36.91 -14.24 7.07
CA TYR A 6 35.65 -13.59 6.71
C TYR A 6 34.57 -14.04 7.69
N PHE A 7 34.18 -13.15 8.62
CA PHE A 7 32.96 -13.35 9.39
C PHE A 7 31.74 -13.16 8.49
N ILE A 8 31.10 -14.26 8.08
CA ILE A 8 29.78 -14.21 7.43
C ILE A 8 28.77 -13.84 8.52
N LYS A 9 28.36 -12.58 8.55
CA LYS A 9 27.32 -12.11 9.46
C LYS A 9 25.95 -12.52 8.90
N THR A 10 25.35 -13.55 9.48
CA THR A 10 24.00 -13.98 9.14
C THR A 10 23.00 -12.95 9.67
N PHE A 11 22.19 -12.37 8.78
CA PHE A 11 21.08 -11.51 9.18
C PHE A 11 19.80 -12.35 9.25
N PHE A 12 19.11 -12.30 10.39
CA PHE A 12 17.80 -12.93 10.51
C PHE A 12 16.73 -11.99 9.96
N LEU A 13 15.96 -12.50 9.00
CA LEU A 13 14.80 -11.79 8.49
C LEU A 13 13.63 -12.07 9.45
N THR A 14 13.17 -11.06 10.17
CA THR A 14 12.06 -11.21 11.12
C THR A 14 10.79 -10.62 10.50
N PHE A 15 9.80 -11.48 10.23
CA PHE A 15 8.49 -11.05 9.79
C PHE A 15 7.60 -10.80 11.01
N LEU A 16 7.23 -9.54 11.23
CA LEU A 16 6.19 -9.22 12.19
C LEU A 16 4.85 -9.15 11.46
N HIS A 17 4.03 -10.18 11.62
CA HIS A 17 2.67 -10.14 11.13
C HIS A 17 1.82 -9.22 12.02
N VAL A 18 1.17 -8.23 11.41
CA VAL A 18 0.19 -7.37 12.07
C VAL A 18 -1.10 -7.47 11.27
N SER A 19 -2.05 -8.27 11.77
CA SER A 19 -3.41 -8.30 11.21
C SER A 19 -3.98 -6.88 11.23
N ASN A 20 -4.51 -6.45 10.09
CA ASN A 20 -5.12 -5.12 9.95
C ASN A 20 -6.57 -5.28 9.48
N LYS A 21 -7.42 -4.29 9.69
CA LYS A 21 -8.80 -4.27 9.17
C LYS A 21 -9.02 -3.00 8.37
N TRP A 22 -10.01 -2.95 7.51
CA TRP A 22 -10.43 -1.66 6.93
C TRP A 22 -11.31 -0.91 7.93
N LYS A 23 -11.02 0.36 8.18
CA LYS A 23 -11.77 1.15 9.18
C LYS A 23 -12.31 2.46 8.64
N TYR A 24 -11.49 3.18 7.89
CA TYR A 24 -11.86 4.52 7.46
C TYR A 24 -12.13 4.53 5.96
N ILE A 25 -13.35 4.93 5.63
CA ILE A 25 -13.77 5.23 4.26
C ILE A 25 -13.88 6.75 4.19
N TYR A 26 -13.10 7.36 3.29
CA TYR A 26 -13.16 8.78 2.98
C TYR A 26 -13.71 8.95 1.56
N GLY A 27 -14.59 9.92 1.39
CA GLY A 27 -15.21 10.22 0.09
C GLY A 27 -16.68 10.51 0.22
N ASN A 28 -17.17 11.47 -0.57
CA ASN A 28 -18.58 11.79 -0.65
C ASN A 28 -19.27 10.74 -1.51
N CYS A 29 -19.52 9.54 -0.98
CA CYS A 29 -20.43 8.62 -1.67
C CYS A 29 -21.80 9.31 -1.79
N CYS A 30 -22.23 10.02 -0.74
CA CYS A 30 -23.55 10.66 -0.64
C CYS A 30 -23.46 11.98 0.15
N GLU A 31 -24.31 12.97 -0.14
CA GLU A 31 -24.40 14.25 0.59
C GLU A 31 -24.58 14.05 2.11
N ASN A 32 -25.23 12.97 2.53
CA ASN A 32 -25.50 12.65 3.93
C ASN A 32 -24.51 11.66 4.58
N LYS A 33 -23.35 11.37 3.96
CA LYS A 33 -22.33 10.43 4.49
C LYS A 33 -22.94 9.06 4.86
N CYS A 34 -23.74 8.47 3.96
CA CYS A 34 -24.53 7.28 4.25
C CYS A 34 -23.67 6.06 4.63
N VAL A 35 -22.43 5.99 4.13
CA VAL A 35 -21.44 5.00 4.56
C VAL A 35 -20.54 5.65 5.60
N LYS A 36 -20.61 5.16 6.84
CA LYS A 36 -19.77 5.61 7.97
C LYS A 36 -18.90 4.44 8.44
N PRO A 37 -17.75 4.68 9.11
CA PRO A 37 -16.97 3.62 9.75
C PRO A 37 -17.81 2.69 10.63
N ASN A 38 -18.80 3.25 11.35
CA ASN A 38 -19.67 2.51 12.27
C ASN A 38 -20.89 1.89 11.56
N ASN A 39 -21.09 2.19 10.27
CA ASN A 39 -22.13 1.59 9.43
C ASN A 39 -21.57 1.36 8.01
N PRO A 40 -20.68 0.37 7.84
CA PRO A 40 -20.04 0.08 6.55
C PRO A 40 -21.01 -0.52 5.52
N ASN A 41 -22.24 -0.84 5.94
CA ASN A 41 -23.31 -1.39 5.09
C ASN A 41 -24.35 -0.35 4.67
N GLY A 42 -24.10 0.94 4.89
CA GLY A 42 -25.02 2.00 4.47
C GLY A 42 -25.26 2.03 2.95
N ILE A 43 -26.51 2.27 2.55
CA ILE A 43 -26.91 2.41 1.14
C ILE A 43 -26.87 3.90 0.79
N CYS A 44 -26.34 4.24 -0.39
CA CYS A 44 -26.29 5.62 -0.83
C CYS A 44 -27.64 6.12 -1.36
N ILE A 45 -28.03 7.33 -0.96
CA ILE A 45 -29.25 8.00 -1.44
C ILE A 45 -28.95 8.64 -2.82
N ASN A 46 -29.89 8.60 -3.75
CA ASN A 46 -29.84 9.14 -5.12
C ASN A 46 -29.06 8.33 -6.19
N GLY A 47 -28.82 7.03 -5.96
CA GLY A 47 -28.27 6.15 -6.99
C GLY A 47 -26.78 6.35 -7.30
N ASN A 48 -26.02 7.04 -6.45
CA ASN A 48 -24.56 7.14 -6.55
C ASN A 48 -23.85 5.81 -6.23
N GLY A 49 -22.63 5.67 -6.75
CA GLY A 49 -21.78 4.53 -6.42
C GLY A 49 -21.28 4.57 -4.98
N PHE A 50 -21.12 3.41 -4.35
CA PHE A 50 -20.67 3.31 -2.96
C PHE A 50 -19.83 2.07 -2.71
N ILE A 51 -19.17 2.00 -1.56
CA ILE A 51 -18.38 0.84 -1.14
C ILE A 51 -19.13 0.06 -0.07
N GLN A 52 -19.12 -1.25 -0.23
CA GLN A 52 -19.51 -2.21 0.78
C GLN A 52 -18.26 -2.93 1.30
N ILE A 53 -18.05 -2.93 2.61
CA ILE A 53 -17.02 -3.76 3.26
C ILE A 53 -17.70 -4.98 3.89
N LYS A 54 -17.28 -6.18 3.49
CA LYS A 54 -17.75 -7.45 4.07
C LYS A 54 -16.63 -8.06 4.92
N ASN A 55 -16.98 -8.53 6.12
CA ASN A 55 -16.08 -9.22 7.05
C ASN A 55 -14.79 -8.45 7.37
N ASN A 56 -14.78 -7.12 7.26
CA ASN A 56 -13.63 -6.23 7.46
C ASN A 56 -12.45 -6.43 6.49
N THR A 57 -12.58 -7.28 5.47
CA THR A 57 -11.51 -7.61 4.51
C THR A 57 -11.95 -7.44 3.06
N ASP A 58 -13.16 -7.86 2.72
CA ASP A 58 -13.63 -7.78 1.34
C ASP A 58 -14.23 -6.41 1.04
N ILE A 59 -13.79 -5.76 -0.04
CA ILE A 59 -14.25 -4.43 -0.43
C ILE A 59 -14.89 -4.52 -1.81
N LYS A 60 -16.20 -4.34 -1.87
CA LYS A 60 -16.94 -4.29 -3.13
C LYS A 60 -17.41 -2.87 -3.39
N TYR A 61 -16.97 -2.25 -4.49
CA TYR A 61 -17.67 -1.07 -5.01
C TYR A 61 -18.94 -1.51 -5.72
N ILE A 62 -20.02 -0.80 -5.46
CA ILE A 62 -21.31 -0.91 -6.10
C ILE A 62 -21.47 0.33 -6.97
N ASN A 63 -21.59 0.14 -8.28
CA ASN A 63 -21.71 1.25 -9.24
C ASN A 63 -23.01 2.03 -9.05
N CYS A 64 -22.99 3.30 -9.44
CA CYS A 64 -24.17 4.14 -9.55
C CYS A 64 -25.22 3.54 -10.50
N ILE A 65 -26.49 3.83 -10.25
CA ILE A 65 -27.64 3.46 -11.07
C ILE A 65 -28.43 4.74 -11.40
N GLY A 66 -28.92 4.86 -12.63
CA GLY A 66 -29.72 6.02 -13.06
C GLY A 66 -28.87 7.29 -13.24
N LYS A 67 -29.26 8.39 -12.59
CA LYS A 67 -28.62 9.72 -12.71
C LYS A 67 -27.42 9.93 -11.76
N GLY A 68 -27.07 8.94 -10.94
CA GLY A 68 -25.95 9.04 -10.01
C GLY A 68 -24.59 9.00 -10.71
N TYR A 69 -23.53 9.26 -9.94
CA TYR A 69 -22.15 9.22 -10.41
C TYR A 69 -21.24 8.37 -9.51
N ASN A 70 -20.21 7.79 -10.10
CA ASN A 70 -19.18 7.03 -9.38
C ASN A 70 -18.09 7.98 -8.88
N ASN A 71 -18.00 8.15 -7.57
CA ASN A 71 -16.94 8.91 -6.93
C ASN A 71 -15.73 8.04 -6.62
N VAL A 72 -14.55 8.67 -6.60
CA VAL A 72 -13.36 8.06 -6.02
C VAL A 72 -13.60 7.94 -4.51
N VAL A 73 -13.39 6.75 -4.00
CA VAL A 73 -13.51 6.46 -2.58
C VAL A 73 -12.16 5.99 -2.08
N ARG A 74 -11.74 6.60 -0.98
CA ARG A 74 -10.49 6.33 -0.30
C ARG A 74 -10.76 5.38 0.86
N ILE A 75 -9.94 4.34 0.98
CA ILE A 75 -10.03 3.34 2.05
C ILE A 75 -8.68 3.26 2.74
N VAL A 76 -8.72 3.30 4.06
CA VAL A 76 -7.52 3.30 4.89
C VAL A 76 -7.61 2.18 5.92
N ALA A 77 -6.47 1.51 6.13
CA ALA A 77 -6.36 0.47 7.14
C ALA A 77 -6.55 1.03 8.56
N GLU A 78 -7.06 0.19 9.46
CA GLU A 78 -7.39 0.51 10.85
C GLU A 78 -6.15 0.92 11.63
N HIS A 79 -5.12 0.09 11.56
CA HIS A 79 -3.92 0.26 12.31
C HIS A 79 -2.89 1.00 11.50
N GLN A 80 -2.32 2.01 12.17
CA GLN A 80 -1.13 2.64 11.68
C GLN A 80 0.09 1.73 11.86
N PHE A 81 1.05 1.74 10.93
CA PHE A 81 2.39 1.27 11.20
C PHE A 81 3.02 2.16 12.26
N LYS A 82 3.17 1.58 13.44
CA LYS A 82 4.02 2.19 14.45
C LYS A 82 5.45 1.94 14.04
N LYS A 83 6.27 3.00 14.03
CA LYS A 83 7.72 2.83 13.89
C LYS A 83 8.15 1.79 14.94
N PRO A 84 8.84 0.71 14.52
CA PRO A 84 9.37 -0.25 15.46
C PRO A 84 10.39 0.42 16.39
N ASN A 85 10.46 -0.07 17.63
CA ASN A 85 11.48 0.38 18.57
C ASN A 85 12.87 0.12 17.96
N ASN A 86 13.82 1.04 18.19
CA ASN A 86 15.18 0.94 17.67
C ASN A 86 15.86 -0.40 18.06
N SER A 87 15.48 -1.01 19.19
CA SER A 87 15.96 -2.34 19.59
C SER A 87 15.60 -3.46 18.61
N LEU A 88 14.45 -3.38 17.93
CA LEU A 88 14.07 -4.38 16.92
C LEU A 88 14.83 -4.18 15.60
N LEU A 89 15.25 -2.93 15.34
CA LEU A 89 16.01 -2.56 14.16
C LEU A 89 17.52 -2.76 14.34
N SER A 90 18.02 -3.16 15.51
CA SER A 90 19.48 -3.28 15.72
C SER A 90 20.12 -4.39 14.88
N SER A 91 19.36 -5.43 14.54
CA SER A 91 19.85 -6.62 13.81
C SER A 91 18.92 -7.14 12.72
N ASN A 92 17.66 -6.67 12.64
CA ASN A 92 16.65 -7.29 11.79
C ASN A 92 16.11 -6.34 10.74
N TYR A 93 15.82 -6.89 9.56
CA TYR A 93 14.93 -6.26 8.61
C TYR A 93 13.51 -6.34 9.12
N LEU A 94 12.75 -5.26 8.94
CA LEU A 94 11.32 -5.24 9.23
C LEU A 94 10.54 -4.96 7.96
N LEU A 95 9.59 -5.84 7.68
CA LEU A 95 8.72 -5.76 6.51
C LEU A 95 7.29 -5.47 6.96
N PHE A 96 6.71 -4.43 6.39
CA PHE A 96 5.27 -4.21 6.37
C PHE A 96 4.78 -4.49 4.95
N TYR A 97 3.87 -5.43 4.77
CA TYR A 97 3.45 -5.88 3.45
C TYR A 97 1.96 -6.17 3.40
N TYR A 98 1.33 -5.77 2.30
CA TYR A 98 -0.09 -5.95 2.07
C TYR A 98 -0.35 -6.36 0.66
N GLU A 99 -1.43 -7.11 0.49
CA GLU A 99 -1.86 -7.63 -0.78
C GLU A 99 -3.34 -7.39 -1.00
N ILE A 100 -3.69 -7.14 -2.26
CA ILE A 100 -5.06 -7.05 -2.73
C ILE A 100 -5.22 -7.97 -3.93
N LYS A 101 -6.25 -8.81 -3.87
CA LYS A 101 -6.67 -9.62 -5.00
C LYS A 101 -7.68 -8.85 -5.84
N LEU A 102 -7.38 -8.68 -7.12
CA LEU A 102 -8.27 -8.09 -8.09
C LEU A 102 -9.38 -9.09 -8.42
N LEU A 103 -10.66 -8.72 -8.27
CA LEU A 103 -11.78 -9.61 -8.60
C LEU A 103 -12.40 -9.34 -9.97
N GLN A 104 -11.89 -8.36 -10.70
CA GLN A 104 -12.36 -7.98 -12.04
C GLN A 104 -11.16 -7.46 -12.86
N GLN A 105 -11.39 -6.95 -14.08
CA GLN A 105 -10.43 -6.14 -14.84
C GLN A 105 -10.94 -4.69 -14.94
N PHE A 106 -10.03 -3.71 -14.81
CA PHE A 106 -10.38 -2.29 -14.85
C PHE A 106 -10.83 -1.90 -16.26
N LYS A 107 -11.92 -1.14 -16.35
CA LYS A 107 -12.39 -0.51 -17.58
C LYS A 107 -11.64 0.79 -17.84
N GLN A 108 -11.74 1.27 -19.07
CA GLN A 108 -11.30 2.62 -19.40
C GLN A 108 -12.01 3.63 -18.47
N ASN A 109 -11.23 4.47 -17.80
CA ASN A 109 -11.64 5.45 -16.76
C ASN A 109 -11.83 4.92 -15.32
N ASP A 110 -11.62 3.63 -15.05
CA ASP A 110 -11.56 3.14 -13.67
C ASP A 110 -10.29 3.63 -12.97
N TRP A 111 -10.38 3.94 -11.68
CA TRP A 111 -9.23 4.39 -10.89
C TRP A 111 -8.99 3.38 -9.80
N PHE A 112 -7.78 2.84 -9.75
CA PHE A 112 -7.33 2.01 -8.64
C PHE A 112 -5.89 2.35 -8.31
N ARG A 113 -5.72 2.81 -7.07
CA ARG A 113 -4.41 3.14 -6.51
C ARG A 113 -4.19 2.33 -5.25
N ILE A 114 -2.99 1.79 -5.11
CA ILE A 114 -2.51 1.13 -3.89
C ILE A 114 -1.27 1.86 -3.41
N GLY A 115 -1.14 2.07 -2.11
CA GLY A 115 0.15 2.40 -1.55
C GLY A 115 0.10 2.85 -0.11
N LEU A 116 0.98 3.78 0.21
CA LEU A 116 1.22 4.22 1.59
C LEU A 116 0.99 5.72 1.71
N GLU A 117 0.37 6.13 2.80
CA GLU A 117 0.11 7.52 3.16
C GLU A 117 0.58 7.75 4.60
N ASN A 118 0.94 8.98 4.93
CA ASN A 118 1.22 9.42 6.29
C ASN A 118 0.23 10.50 6.76
N ASP A 119 0.26 10.81 8.06
CA ASP A 119 -0.65 11.82 8.65
C ASP A 119 -0.42 13.24 8.13
N ASN A 120 0.69 13.48 7.42
CA ASN A 120 0.98 14.76 6.78
C ASN A 120 0.47 14.79 5.32
N ASN A 121 -0.37 13.87 4.85
CA ASN A 121 -0.78 13.78 3.44
C ASN A 121 0.38 13.56 2.45
N CYS A 122 1.57 13.15 2.91
CA CYS A 122 2.57 12.61 1.99
C CYS A 122 2.15 11.19 1.64
N PHE A 123 2.23 10.85 0.37
CA PHE A 123 1.82 9.54 -0.10
C PHE A 123 2.73 9.03 -1.21
N ILE A 124 2.60 7.74 -1.45
CA ILE A 124 3.20 7.03 -2.56
C ILE A 124 2.22 5.96 -3.02
N TYR A 125 1.77 6.08 -4.26
CA TYR A 125 0.72 5.27 -4.85
C TYR A 125 1.19 4.66 -6.14
N PHE A 126 0.92 3.39 -6.31
CA PHE A 126 0.92 2.77 -7.62
C PHE A 126 -0.48 2.91 -8.24
N ASP A 127 -0.59 3.69 -9.32
CA ASP A 127 -1.80 3.81 -10.14
C ASP A 127 -1.79 2.72 -11.20
N LEU A 128 -2.63 1.69 -11.01
CA LEU A 128 -2.63 0.51 -11.88
C LEU A 128 -3.17 0.80 -13.26
N ASN A 129 -4.12 1.73 -13.38
CA ASN A 129 -4.69 2.06 -14.67
C ASN A 129 -3.68 2.85 -15.52
N LYS A 130 -3.03 3.85 -14.92
CA LYS A 130 -2.05 4.69 -15.63
C LYS A 130 -0.63 4.10 -15.68
N ARG A 131 -0.38 3.00 -14.94
CA ARG A 131 0.91 2.28 -14.90
C ARG A 131 2.08 3.16 -14.47
N PHE A 132 1.87 4.02 -13.49
CA PHE A 132 2.95 4.78 -12.88
C PHE A 132 2.83 4.81 -11.37
N ILE A 133 3.95 5.07 -10.71
CA ILE A 133 3.99 5.40 -9.30
C ILE A 133 3.98 6.91 -9.16
N TYR A 134 3.09 7.38 -8.31
CA TYR A 134 2.84 8.77 -8.00
C TYR A 134 3.17 9.02 -6.54
N TYR A 135 3.97 10.03 -6.24
CA TYR A 135 4.29 10.39 -4.87
C TYR A 135 4.42 11.89 -4.67
N ARG A 136 4.00 12.35 -3.48
CA ARG A 136 3.95 13.76 -3.10
C ARG A 136 4.64 14.00 -1.77
N ASP A 137 5.56 14.97 -1.75
CA ASP A 137 6.05 15.62 -0.53
C ASP A 137 5.21 16.87 -0.31
N ASN A 138 4.93 17.22 0.93
CA ASN A 138 4.44 18.56 1.21
C ASN A 138 5.51 19.63 0.97
N ASN A 139 6.80 19.26 1.03
CA ASN A 139 7.91 20.19 0.78
C ASN A 139 8.28 20.32 -0.70
N LEU A 140 7.69 19.49 -1.57
CA LEU A 140 7.93 19.51 -3.01
C LEU A 140 6.78 20.25 -3.67
N ILE A 141 7.13 21.20 -4.52
CA ILE A 141 6.18 21.97 -5.32
C ILE A 141 5.54 21.10 -6.41
N MET A 142 6.13 19.94 -6.72
CA MET A 142 5.69 19.07 -7.80
C MET A 142 5.65 17.59 -7.40
N ASP A 143 4.61 16.93 -7.88
CA ASP A 143 4.46 15.49 -7.83
C ASP A 143 5.47 14.80 -8.75
N LYS A 144 5.99 13.65 -8.33
CA LYS A 144 6.92 12.84 -9.13
C LYS A 144 6.26 11.57 -9.64
N TYR A 145 6.70 11.12 -10.81
CA TYR A 145 6.18 9.96 -11.52
C TYR A 145 7.30 8.98 -11.86
N LEU A 146 7.09 7.69 -11.57
CA LEU A 146 7.95 6.61 -12.04
C LEU A 146 7.14 5.70 -12.96
N ASN A 147 7.55 5.61 -14.23
CA ASN A 147 6.89 4.74 -15.19
C ASN A 147 7.17 3.27 -14.85
N ILE A 148 6.12 2.45 -14.85
CA ILE A 148 6.25 1.00 -14.77
C ILE A 148 6.52 0.47 -16.19
N PRO A 149 7.33 -0.60 -16.34
CA PRO A 149 7.59 -1.20 -17.65
C PRO A 149 6.29 -1.47 -18.42
N SER A 150 6.29 -1.20 -19.73
CA SER A 150 5.11 -1.40 -20.60
C SER A 150 4.64 -2.86 -20.65
N SER A 151 5.54 -3.80 -20.37
CA SER A 151 5.26 -5.24 -20.23
C SER A 151 4.41 -5.58 -18.99
N PHE A 152 4.23 -4.64 -18.07
CA PHE A 152 3.33 -4.81 -16.93
C PHE A 152 1.89 -4.88 -17.41
N ASN A 153 1.30 -6.07 -17.27
CA ASN A 153 -0.11 -6.33 -17.49
C ASN A 153 -0.63 -7.09 -16.28
N TYR A 154 -1.82 -6.70 -15.80
CA TYR A 154 -2.55 -7.40 -14.75
C TYR A 154 -3.88 -7.90 -15.31
N LYS A 155 -4.48 -8.89 -14.64
CA LYS A 155 -5.76 -9.51 -14.98
C LYS A 155 -6.60 -9.78 -13.73
N THR A 156 -7.84 -10.17 -13.96
CA THR A 156 -8.71 -10.69 -12.91
C THR A 156 -8.02 -11.82 -12.14
N ASN A 157 -8.17 -11.81 -10.82
CA ASN A 157 -7.56 -12.70 -9.83
C ASN A 157 -6.07 -12.47 -9.55
N ASP A 158 -5.41 -11.54 -10.22
CA ASP A 158 -4.04 -11.17 -9.84
C ASP A 158 -4.01 -10.52 -8.45
N ILE A 159 -2.89 -10.72 -7.77
CA ILE A 159 -2.61 -10.20 -6.44
C ILE A 159 -1.61 -9.06 -6.57
N ILE A 160 -1.96 -7.89 -6.06
CA ILE A 160 -1.11 -6.70 -6.08
C ILE A 160 -0.64 -6.44 -4.67
N GLY A 161 0.67 -6.41 -4.48
CA GLY A 161 1.27 -6.12 -3.19
C GLY A 161 1.93 -4.76 -3.11
N CYS A 162 1.96 -4.21 -1.90
CA CYS A 162 2.74 -3.03 -1.54
C CYS A 162 3.45 -3.32 -0.23
N GLY A 163 4.76 -3.08 -0.20
CA GLY A 163 5.59 -3.31 0.97
C GLY A 163 6.51 -2.14 1.30
N LEU A 164 6.79 -1.99 2.59
CA LEU A 164 7.75 -1.06 3.16
C LEU A 164 8.77 -1.85 3.99
N VAL A 165 10.05 -1.66 3.67
CA VAL A 165 11.15 -2.34 4.35
C VAL A 165 11.97 -1.33 5.13
N TYR A 166 12.19 -1.63 6.41
CA TYR A 166 13.18 -0.94 7.24
C TYR A 166 14.42 -1.83 7.38
N PRO A 167 15.60 -1.38 6.90
CA PRO A 167 16.84 -2.12 7.11
C PRO A 167 17.31 -2.01 8.57
N PRO A 168 18.16 -2.95 9.01
CA PRO A 168 18.83 -2.85 10.30
C PRO A 168 19.65 -1.56 10.43
N LEU A 169 19.63 -0.93 11.60
CA LEU A 169 20.39 0.29 11.92
C LEU A 169 21.91 0.09 11.87
N ASN A 170 22.38 -1.15 12.06
CA ASN A 170 23.80 -1.48 12.02
C ASN A 170 24.35 -1.60 10.58
N ILE A 171 23.50 -1.61 9.56
CA ILE A 171 23.92 -1.55 8.16
C ILE A 171 23.94 -0.09 7.74
N LEU A 172 25.12 0.51 7.83
CA LEU A 172 25.37 1.88 7.39
C LEU A 172 24.90 2.06 5.93
N ASN A 173 24.33 3.23 5.64
CA ASN A 173 23.91 3.66 4.30
C ASN A 173 22.73 2.89 3.67
N LYS A 174 22.12 1.90 4.33
CA LYS A 174 20.83 1.35 3.86
C LYS A 174 19.67 2.20 4.38
N LEU A 175 18.87 2.71 3.45
CA LEU A 175 17.67 3.47 3.75
C LEU A 175 16.43 2.57 3.63
N PRO A 176 15.32 2.91 4.33
CA PRO A 176 14.07 2.22 4.10
C PRO A 176 13.59 2.44 2.66
N TYR A 177 12.96 1.43 2.09
CA TYR A 177 12.51 1.43 0.71
C TYR A 177 11.11 0.85 0.60
N ILE A 178 10.44 1.21 -0.49
CA ILE A 178 9.09 0.75 -0.80
C ILE A 178 9.15 -0.08 -2.07
N PHE A 179 8.36 -1.14 -2.12
CA PHE A 179 8.26 -1.98 -3.31
C PHE A 179 6.81 -2.34 -3.60
N PHE A 180 6.54 -2.65 -4.86
CA PHE A 180 5.26 -3.20 -5.31
C PHE A 180 5.46 -4.54 -5.97
N THR A 181 4.48 -5.43 -5.82
CA THR A 181 4.50 -6.79 -6.37
C THR A 181 3.25 -7.08 -7.19
N LEU A 182 3.38 -8.01 -8.14
CA LEU A 182 2.29 -8.66 -8.85
C LEU A 182 2.47 -10.17 -8.69
N ASN A 183 1.49 -10.84 -8.09
CA ASN A 183 1.54 -12.27 -7.78
C ASN A 183 2.83 -12.66 -7.04
N GLY A 184 3.22 -11.86 -6.05
CA GLY A 184 4.45 -12.03 -5.27
C GLY A 184 5.75 -11.62 -5.99
N LYS A 185 5.72 -11.41 -7.30
CA LYS A 185 6.90 -10.96 -8.06
C LYS A 185 7.05 -9.45 -7.97
N GLN A 186 8.22 -8.98 -7.55
CA GLN A 186 8.54 -7.56 -7.48
C GLN A 186 8.48 -6.91 -8.87
N ILE A 187 7.74 -5.81 -8.95
CA ILE A 187 7.62 -4.98 -10.16
C ILE A 187 8.61 -3.82 -10.10
N VAL A 188 8.75 -3.21 -8.92
CA VAL A 188 9.49 -1.97 -8.75
C VAL A 188 9.95 -1.81 -7.30
N ILE A 189 11.14 -1.24 -7.13
CA ILE A 189 11.69 -0.77 -5.86
C ILE A 189 11.87 0.73 -5.97
N ILE A 190 11.50 1.42 -4.90
CA ILE A 190 11.70 2.85 -4.73
C ILE A 190 12.69 2.98 -3.60
N ASN A 191 13.97 2.98 -4.00
CA ASN A 191 15.05 3.41 -3.14
C ASN A 191 14.89 4.92 -2.97
N GLU A 192 14.99 5.39 -1.74
CA GLU A 192 14.87 6.83 -1.45
C GLU A 192 13.49 7.44 -1.76
N PRO A 193 12.38 6.94 -1.17
CA PRO A 193 11.16 7.74 -1.19
C PRO A 193 11.52 9.06 -0.48
N CYS A 194 11.52 10.16 -1.25
CA CYS A 194 12.19 11.43 -0.92
C CYS A 194 11.87 12.00 0.49
N PHE A 195 10.79 11.52 1.10
CA PHE A 195 10.28 11.90 2.42
C PHE A 195 11.05 11.27 3.58
N LEU A 196 11.75 10.15 3.38
CA LEU A 196 12.52 9.50 4.45
C LEU A 196 13.88 10.17 4.70
N ILE A 197 14.38 10.95 3.75
CA ILE A 197 15.80 11.37 3.72
C ILE A 197 15.97 12.83 4.16
N LYS A 198 15.05 13.73 3.80
CA LYS A 198 15.34 15.16 3.89
C LYS A 198 15.08 15.81 5.23
N THR A 199 14.43 15.14 6.17
CA THR A 199 14.39 15.64 7.53
C THR A 199 14.81 14.54 8.49
N LYS A 200 15.74 14.86 9.38
CA LYS A 200 15.96 14.09 10.62
C LYS A 200 14.69 14.00 11.49
N LYS A 201 13.56 14.57 11.06
CA LYS A 201 12.21 14.45 11.61
C LYS A 201 11.40 13.37 10.88
N LYS A 202 11.49 12.14 11.40
CA LYS A 202 10.38 11.16 11.55
C LYS A 202 9.23 11.21 10.52
N PHE A 203 9.51 11.06 9.22
CA PHE A 203 8.44 10.71 8.28
C PHE A 203 8.23 9.20 8.31
N PHE A 204 7.08 8.79 8.83
CA PHE A 204 6.64 7.40 8.83
C PHE A 204 5.41 7.31 7.96
N PHE A 205 5.51 6.53 6.88
CA PHE A 205 4.31 5.98 6.26
C PHE A 205 3.65 5.11 7.30
N ASN A 206 2.51 5.58 7.77
CA ASN A 206 1.85 4.95 8.87
C ASN A 206 0.55 4.33 8.41
N ARG A 207 0.04 4.54 7.20
CA ARG A 207 -1.18 3.86 6.77
C ARG A 207 -1.06 3.30 5.38
N LEU A 208 -1.61 2.11 5.23
CA LEU A 208 -1.93 1.56 3.93
C LEU A 208 -3.22 2.22 3.43
N HIS A 209 -3.21 2.56 2.14
CA HIS A 209 -4.22 3.38 1.50
C HIS A 209 -4.57 2.84 0.11
N PHE A 210 -5.86 2.94 -0.24
CA PHE A 210 -6.35 2.69 -1.61
C PHE A 210 -7.36 3.72 -2.04
N ASP A 211 -7.22 4.19 -3.28
CA ASP A 211 -8.29 4.91 -3.99
C ASP A 211 -8.94 3.94 -4.96
N ILE A 212 -10.27 3.87 -4.96
CA ILE A 212 -11.04 3.03 -5.88
C ILE A 212 -12.23 3.81 -6.46
N LYS A 213 -12.47 3.61 -7.75
CA LYS A 213 -13.66 4.08 -8.46
C LYS A 213 -14.19 2.94 -9.33
N SER A 214 -15.48 2.65 -9.21
CA SER A 214 -16.25 1.71 -10.06
C SER A 214 -15.85 0.23 -10.06
N TYR A 215 -15.36 -0.32 -8.93
CA TYR A 215 -14.70 -1.64 -8.96
C TYR A 215 -14.81 -2.60 -7.76
N LYS A 216 -14.80 -3.91 -8.01
CA LYS A 216 -14.81 -4.95 -6.96
C LYS A 216 -13.40 -5.49 -6.67
N ILE A 217 -12.99 -5.44 -5.40
CA ILE A 217 -11.74 -6.07 -4.93
C ILE A 217 -12.04 -7.06 -3.79
N SER A 218 -11.12 -7.97 -3.51
CA SER A 218 -11.11 -8.72 -2.26
C SER A 218 -9.70 -8.62 -1.73
N THR A 219 -9.57 -8.34 -0.44
CA THR A 219 -8.24 -8.29 0.16
C THR A 219 -8.05 -9.60 0.87
N THR A 220 -7.25 -10.48 0.30
CA THR A 220 -6.73 -11.63 1.02
C THR A 220 -5.53 -11.16 1.82
N GLN A 221 -5.66 -11.18 3.14
CA GLN A 221 -4.50 -11.10 4.01
C GLN A 221 -3.86 -12.49 4.03
N HIS A 222 -2.77 -12.65 3.28
CA HIS A 222 -2.00 -13.87 3.37
C HIS A 222 -1.12 -13.84 4.61
N THR A 223 -1.41 -14.76 5.52
CA THR A 223 -0.52 -15.25 6.55
C THR A 223 0.50 -16.18 5.90
N ASN A 224 1.78 -15.86 6.08
CA ASN A 224 2.99 -16.60 5.73
C ASN A 224 3.55 -16.37 4.32
N TYR A 225 4.60 -15.55 4.26
CA TYR A 225 5.59 -15.59 3.20
C TYR A 225 6.92 -16.06 3.80
N THR A 226 7.39 -17.22 3.37
CA THR A 226 8.80 -17.60 3.47
C THR A 226 9.47 -17.01 2.24
N LEU A 227 10.14 -15.87 2.37
CA LEU A 227 11.03 -15.41 1.32
C LEU A 227 12.34 -16.19 1.47
N THR A 228 12.61 -17.11 0.55
CA THR A 228 13.97 -17.59 0.33
C THR A 228 14.80 -16.39 -0.08
N SER A 229 15.77 -16.03 0.77
CA SER A 229 16.70 -14.94 0.48
C SER A 229 17.42 -15.23 -0.83
N TYR A 230 17.28 -14.34 -1.81
CA TYR A 230 18.31 -14.17 -2.81
C TYR A 230 19.42 -13.34 -2.16
N SER A 231 20.61 -13.91 -2.07
CA SER A 231 21.83 -13.11 -1.96
C SER A 231 21.88 -12.18 -3.16
N LEU A 232 21.98 -10.87 -2.91
CA LEU A 232 22.56 -9.95 -3.89
C LEU A 232 24.04 -10.31 -4.09
#